data_AF-A0A6I6AA87-F1
#
_entry.id   AF-A0A6I6AA87-F1
#
_cell.length_a   1.000
_cell.length_b   1.000
_cell.length_c   1.000
_cell.angle_alpha   90.00
_cell.angle_beta   90.00
_cell.angle_gamma   90.00
#
_symmetry.space_group_name_H-M   'P 1'
#
loop_
_entity.id
_entity.type
_entity.pdbx_description
1 polymer ?
#
loop_
_entity_poly.entity_id
_entity_poly.type
_entity_poly.pdbx_seq_one_letter_code
_entity_poly.pdbx_strand_id
1 'polypeptide(L)'
;MTSLQVDVLDLGGALCGVPGDIAKEEDRIEAMRQALQSLKEETGEDFGYNIEKWHHYLQSSDEFKKAYTFRSGWDEVCAGVKELVADKDHSRRVELAQQTMDEEM
;
A
#
# COMPACT_ATOMS: atom_id res chain seq x y z
N MET A 1 -8.43 1.10 12.43
CA MET A 1 -7.20 1.82 12.06
C MET A 1 -6.10 0.78 11.95
N THR A 2 -5.85 0.33 10.73
CA THR A 2 -4.57 -0.28 10.33
C THR A 2 -3.49 0.79 10.47
N SER A 3 -2.24 0.39 10.68
CA SER A 3 -1.13 1.34 10.75
C SER A 3 -0.71 1.75 9.34
N LEU A 4 -0.24 2.99 9.14
CA LEU A 4 0.38 3.48 7.88
C LEU A 4 1.39 2.50 7.26
N GLN A 5 2.09 1.71 8.09
CA GLN A 5 2.99 0.64 7.65
C GLN A 5 2.28 -0.46 6.85
N VAL A 6 1.15 -0.93 7.36
CA VAL A 6 0.30 -1.94 6.72
C VAL A 6 -0.34 -1.35 5.48
N ASP A 7 -0.86 -0.13 5.54
CA ASP A 7 -1.50 0.49 4.38
C ASP A 7 -0.52 0.66 3.21
N VAL A 8 0.75 1.01 3.45
CA VAL A 8 1.75 1.06 2.36
C VAL A 8 2.05 -0.31 1.76
N LEU A 9 2.06 -1.37 2.56
CA LEU A 9 2.30 -2.74 2.07
C LEU A 9 1.09 -3.26 1.30
N ASP A 10 -0.11 -3.08 1.84
CA ASP A 10 -1.38 -3.45 1.21
C ASP A 10 -1.58 -2.66 -0.10
N LEU A 11 -1.18 -1.38 -0.16
CA LEU A 11 -1.17 -0.57 -1.39
C LEU A 11 -0.30 -1.19 -2.49
N GLY A 12 0.77 -1.88 -2.12
CA GLY A 12 1.60 -2.59 -3.09
C GLY A 12 1.05 -3.94 -3.51
N GLY A 13 0.02 -4.44 -2.83
CA GLY A 13 -0.58 -5.75 -3.03
C GLY A 13 -0.01 -6.85 -2.12
N ALA A 14 0.74 -6.49 -1.08
CA ALA A 14 1.09 -7.42 -0.02
C ALA A 14 -0.08 -7.50 0.96
N LEU A 15 -0.83 -8.61 0.97
CA LEU A 15 -1.87 -8.83 1.98
C LEU A 15 -1.24 -9.19 3.33
N CYS A 16 -1.09 -8.19 4.21
CA CYS A 16 -0.56 -8.42 5.54
C CYS A 16 -1.39 -9.45 6.33
N GLY A 17 -0.75 -10.54 6.78
CA GLY A 17 -1.41 -11.62 7.52
C GLY A 17 -1.97 -12.76 6.67
N VAL A 18 -1.86 -12.69 5.34
CA VAL A 18 -2.23 -13.77 4.42
C VAL A 18 -0.99 -14.23 3.64
N PRO A 19 -0.63 -15.52 3.67
CA PRO A 19 0.44 -16.04 2.83
C PRO A 19 0.14 -15.77 1.34
N GLY A 20 1.14 -15.25 0.62
CA GLY A 20 0.97 -14.83 -0.78
C GLY A 20 0.49 -15.94 -1.72
N ASP A 21 0.74 -17.20 -1.38
CA ASP A 21 0.29 -18.40 -2.11
C ASP A 21 -1.20 -18.71 -1.96
N ILE A 22 -1.87 -18.13 -0.95
CA ILE A 22 -3.30 -18.35 -0.65
C ILE A 22 -4.12 -17.09 -0.98
N ALA A 23 -3.48 -15.92 -0.93
CA ALA A 23 -4.07 -14.63 -1.28
C ALA A 23 -4.63 -14.61 -2.71
N LYS A 24 -5.96 -14.47 -2.84
CA LYS A 24 -6.58 -14.26 -4.16
C LYS A 24 -6.23 -12.89 -4.70
N GLU A 25 -6.16 -12.79 -6.03
CA GLU A 25 -5.83 -11.53 -6.69
C GLU A 25 -6.90 -10.46 -6.45
N GLU A 26 -8.18 -10.86 -6.37
CA GLU A 26 -9.30 -9.96 -6.06
C GLU A 26 -9.16 -9.34 -4.66
N ASP A 27 -8.81 -10.15 -3.66
CA ASP A 27 -8.61 -9.69 -2.27
C ASP A 27 -7.43 -8.71 -2.19
N ARG A 28 -6.37 -8.94 -2.98
CA ARG A 28 -5.22 -8.03 -3.06
C ARG A 28 -5.63 -6.69 -3.67
N ILE A 29 -6.39 -6.71 -4.76
CA ILE A 29 -6.88 -5.51 -5.43
C ILE A 29 -7.82 -4.72 -4.50
N GLU A 30 -8.70 -5.39 -3.77
CA GLU A 30 -9.56 -4.75 -2.78
C GLU A 30 -8.75 -4.10 -1.66
N ALA A 31 -7.77 -4.81 -1.10
CA ALA A 31 -6.88 -4.26 -0.08
C ALA A 31 -6.08 -3.06 -0.59
N MET A 32 -5.57 -3.12 -1.83
CA MET A 32 -4.90 -1.97 -2.45
C MET A 32 -5.80 -0.73 -2.50
N ARG A 33 -7.09 -0.90 -2.84
CA ARG A 33 -8.06 0.20 -2.88
C ARG A 33 -8.34 0.77 -1.50
N GLN A 34 -8.59 -0.11 -0.51
CA GLN A 34 -8.86 0.30 0.86
C GLN A 34 -7.65 1.01 1.49
N ALA A 35 -6.44 0.52 1.21
CA ALA A 35 -5.20 1.14 1.62
C ALA A 35 -5.01 2.53 0.99
N LEU A 36 -5.26 2.66 -0.31
CA LEU A 36 -5.19 3.95 -1.00
C LEU A 36 -6.18 4.96 -0.39
N GLN A 37 -7.42 4.55 -0.13
CA GLN A 37 -8.40 5.42 0.51
C GLN A 37 -7.98 5.82 1.93
N SER A 38 -7.51 4.86 2.73
CA SER A 38 -7.05 5.12 4.11
C SER A 38 -5.88 6.09 4.15
N LEU A 39 -4.90 5.93 3.25
CA LEU A 39 -3.77 6.83 3.11
C LEU A 39 -4.21 8.26 2.72
N LYS A 40 -5.20 8.40 1.83
CA LYS A 40 -5.77 9.71 1.48
C LYS A 40 -6.50 10.35 2.66
N GLU A 41 -7.32 9.58 3.36
CA GLU A 41 -8.11 10.06 4.51
C GLU A 41 -7.21 10.48 5.68
N GLU A 42 -6.14 9.72 5.94
CA GLU A 42 -5.22 10.00 7.05
C GLU A 42 -4.25 11.14 6.74
N THR A 43 -3.75 11.22 5.50
CA THR A 43 -2.68 12.16 5.16
C THR A 43 -3.12 13.39 4.38
N GLY A 44 -4.31 13.36 3.76
CA GLY A 44 -4.80 14.41 2.86
C GLY A 44 -4.13 14.45 1.47
N GLU A 45 -3.12 13.61 1.23
CA GLU A 45 -2.37 13.56 -0.02
C GLU A 45 -2.89 12.45 -0.95
N ASP A 46 -2.61 12.56 -2.25
CA ASP A 46 -2.95 11.53 -3.24
C ASP A 46 -1.78 11.30 -4.21
N PHE A 47 -1.06 10.20 -4.00
CA PHE A 47 -0.01 9.75 -4.92
C PHE A 47 -0.44 8.55 -5.79
N GLY A 48 -1.74 8.21 -5.79
CA GLY A 48 -2.25 6.98 -6.40
C GLY A 48 -1.60 5.73 -5.80
N TYR A 49 -1.43 4.68 -6.60
CA TYR A 49 -0.79 3.43 -6.17
C TYR A 49 0.76 3.47 -6.18
N ASN A 50 1.37 4.67 -6.22
CA ASN A 50 2.82 4.78 -6.25
C ASN A 50 3.43 4.57 -4.84
N ILE A 51 3.82 3.34 -4.56
CA ILE A 51 4.39 2.92 -3.27
C ILE A 51 5.64 3.75 -2.92
N GLU A 52 6.54 4.00 -3.87
CA GLU A 52 7.78 4.76 -3.61
C GLU A 52 7.48 6.18 -3.13
N LYS A 53 6.53 6.86 -3.76
CA LYS A 53 6.10 8.21 -3.37
C LYS A 53 5.46 8.21 -2.00
N TRP A 54 4.57 7.27 -1.71
CA TRP A 54 3.96 7.12 -0.39
C TRP A 54 5.00 6.86 0.70
N HIS A 55 5.91 5.90 0.46
CA HIS A 55 6.98 5.56 1.39
C HIS A 55 7.89 6.76 1.68
N HIS A 56 8.31 7.49 0.64
CA HIS A 56 9.15 8.67 0.79
C HIS A 56 8.41 9.80 1.52
N TYR A 57 7.16 10.09 1.15
CA TYR A 57 6.35 11.12 1.79
C TYR A 57 6.22 10.86 3.29
N LEU A 58 5.77 9.67 3.67
CA LEU A 58 5.55 9.30 5.07
C LEU A 58 6.85 9.30 5.90
N GLN A 59 8.00 8.93 5.31
CA GLN A 59 9.30 9.04 5.97
C GLN A 59 9.78 10.47 6.17
N SER A 60 9.41 11.37 5.26
CA SER A 60 9.86 12.77 5.25
C SER A 60 8.94 13.72 6.00
N SER A 61 7.69 13.31 6.28
CA SER A 61 6.69 14.11 6.99
C SER A 61 7.01 14.24 8.48
N ASP A 62 7.00 15.47 9.00
CA ASP A 62 7.16 15.72 10.44
C ASP A 62 6.01 15.13 11.27
N GLU A 63 4.82 15.02 10.67
CA GLU A 63 3.60 14.53 11.30
C GLU A 63 3.54 13.00 11.31
N PHE A 64 3.78 12.37 10.16
CA PHE A 64 3.56 10.93 9.99
C PHE A 64 4.79 10.07 10.25
N LYS A 65 6.00 10.62 10.12
CA LYS A 65 7.26 9.85 10.23
C LYS A 65 7.35 9.03 11.50
N LYS A 66 6.96 9.58 12.66
CA LYS A 66 7.07 8.85 13.93
C LYS A 66 6.17 7.61 13.96
N ALA A 67 4.95 7.71 13.42
CA ALA A 67 4.02 6.59 13.33
C ALA A 67 4.47 5.61 12.25
N TYR A 68 4.91 6.12 11.09
CA TYR A 68 5.32 5.31 9.96
C TYR A 68 6.62 4.54 10.18
N THR A 69 7.63 5.16 10.80
CA THR A 69 8.91 4.51 11.09
C THR A 69 8.93 3.85 12.48
N PHE A 70 7.76 3.51 13.02
CA PHE A 70 7.68 2.85 14.32
C PHE A 70 8.41 1.50 14.29
N ARG A 71 9.28 1.25 15.28
CA ARG A 71 10.29 0.18 15.24
C ARG A 71 9.70 -1.21 15.01
N SER A 72 8.51 -1.48 15.56
CA SER A 72 7.84 -2.77 15.36
C SER A 72 7.32 -2.83 13.92
N GLY A 73 7.96 -3.61 13.06
CA GLY A 73 7.56 -3.77 11.64
C GLY A 73 8.34 -2.91 10.65
N TRP A 74 9.19 -1.97 11.08
CA TRP A 74 9.88 -1.06 10.15
C TRP A 74 10.84 -1.77 9.19
N ASP A 75 11.57 -2.77 9.67
CA ASP A 75 12.49 -3.55 8.83
C ASP A 75 11.73 -4.36 7.76
N GLU A 76 10.56 -4.90 8.13
CA GLU A 76 9.67 -5.64 7.22
C GLU A 76 9.05 -4.70 6.18
N VAL A 77 8.63 -3.49 6.58
CA VAL A 77 8.11 -2.48 5.65
C VAL A 77 9.20 -2.06 4.66
N CYS A 78 10.42 -1.82 5.13
CA CYS A 78 11.55 -1.46 4.26
C CYS A 78 11.89 -2.57 3.24
N ALA A 79 11.82 -3.83 3.66
CA ALA A 79 12.05 -4.96 2.77
C ALA A 79 10.88 -5.13 1.78
N GLY A 80 9.64 -5.15 2.28
CA GLY A 80 8.44 -5.32 1.48
C GLY A 80 8.27 -4.22 0.43
N VAL A 81 8.51 -2.95 0.77
CA VAL A 81 8.47 -1.86 -0.22
C VAL A 81 9.48 -2.11 -1.36
N LYS A 82 10.69 -2.57 -1.06
CA LYS A 82 11.69 -2.86 -2.11
C LYS A 82 11.25 -4.02 -3.00
N GLU A 83 10.67 -5.06 -2.41
CA GLU A 83 10.16 -6.23 -3.15
C GLU A 83 8.97 -5.85 -4.04
N LEU A 84 8.03 -5.07 -3.51
CA LEU A 84 6.82 -4.64 -4.22
C LEU A 84 7.13 -3.65 -5.35
N VAL A 85 8.12 -2.77 -5.16
CA VAL A 85 8.61 -1.88 -6.24
C VAL A 85 9.29 -2.68 -7.35
N ALA A 86 9.93 -3.80 -7.01
CA ALA A 86 10.51 -4.71 -7.99
C ALA A 86 9.51 -5.73 -8.57
N ASP A 87 8.29 -5.80 -8.03
CA ASP A 87 7.26 -6.74 -8.46
C ASP A 87 6.72 -6.34 -9.84
N LYS A 88 6.93 -7.22 -10.82
CA LYS A 88 6.48 -7.01 -12.20
C LYS A 88 4.97 -7.10 -12.35
N ASP A 89 4.30 -7.78 -11.42
CA ASP A 89 2.84 -7.89 -11.40
C ASP A 89 2.18 -6.69 -10.74
N HIS A 90 2.94 -5.81 -10.06
CA HIS A 90 2.40 -4.62 -9.42
C HIS A 90 1.67 -3.71 -10.43
N SER A 91 2.28 -3.42 -11.59
CA SER A 91 1.64 -2.60 -12.62
C SER A 91 0.32 -3.20 -13.11
N ARG A 92 0.26 -4.52 -13.31
CA ARG A 92 -0.97 -5.22 -13.70
C ARG A 92 -2.06 -5.09 -12.62
N ARG A 93 -1.70 -5.25 -11.34
CA ARG A 93 -2.65 -5.09 -10.24
C ARG A 93 -3.15 -3.65 -10.13
N VAL A 94 -2.29 -2.66 -10.36
CA VAL A 94 -2.69 -1.25 -10.41
C VAL A 94 -3.70 -0.99 -11.53
N GLU A 95 -3.48 -1.52 -12.73
CA GLU A 95 -4.43 -1.39 -13.83
C GLU A 95 -5.80 -1.98 -13.48
N LEU A 96 -5.83 -3.18 -12.90
CA LEU A 96 -7.08 -3.82 -12.44
C LEU A 96 -7.74 -3.04 -11.30
N ALA A 97 -6.94 -2.53 -10.35
CA ALA A 97 -7.42 -1.73 -9.24
C ALA A 97 -8.10 -0.44 -9.72
N GLN A 98 -7.61 0.16 -10.80
CA GLN A 98 -8.18 1.35 -11.40
C GLN A 98 -9.45 1.04 -12.24
N GLN A 99 -9.45 -0.04 -13.01
CA GLN A 99 -10.54 -0.36 -13.97
C GLN A 99 -11.88 -0.68 -13.32
N THR A 100 -11.93 -1.43 -12.22
CA THR A 100 -13.24 -1.77 -11.61
C THR A 100 -13.94 -0.57 -10.96
N MET A 101 -13.24 0.55 -10.74
CA MET A 101 -13.89 1.78 -10.27
C MET A 101 -14.69 2.48 -11.38
N ASP A 102 -14.36 2.23 -12.66
CA ASP A 102 -15.06 2.81 -13.81
C ASP A 102 -16.30 1.98 -14.23
N GLU A 103 -16.44 0.73 -13.77
CA GLU A 103 -17.57 -0.15 -14.12
C GLU A 103 -18.78 -0.03 -13.16
N GLU A 104 -18.65 0.69 -12.04
CA GLU A 104 -19.74 0.94 -11.08
C GLU A 104 -20.32 2.38 -11.12
N MET A 105 -20.08 3.14 -12.20
CA MET A 105 -20.71 4.46 -12.44
C MET A 105 -21.81 4.44 -13.52
#